data_AF-A0DNV8-F1
#
_entry.id   AF-A0DNV8-F1
#
_cell.length_a   1.000
_cell.length_b   1.000
_cell.length_c   1.000
_cell.angle_alpha   90.00
_cell.angle_beta   90.00
_cell.angle_gamma   90.00
#
_symmetry.space_group_name_H-M   'P 1'
#
loop_
_entity.id
_entity.type
_entity.pdbx_description
1 polymer ?
#
loop_
_entity_poly.entity_id
_entity_poly.type
_entity_poly.pdbx_seq_one_letter_code
_entity_poly.pdbx_strand_id
1 'polypeptide(L)'
;MSMRIVQSTKKILDMSHSSQTVLNSQRPQMSLMPKEKLVIGLNSKQEKKINKIVIKLEDQINKSIVDQVHLEQSKLLQEVQHTKQDLLETKISMEITHTHFELKVPKVIVQPQILEIPKIVVPSKIKIEEEDKLMTYNQTNLLKQQLIQIKKCNEPIQLLLQENNKRKKYYSRAQREKEDVVHWGQRKLLISEIWFLTKYGCLSRNIIYAGAAPGFHIQFLSDLFQNHKFYLFDPNDFQVKQGPKITIYQRCFTNEEAQKFRELFQNDYLFISDIRTANFKCMTPLENEQAVLGDNQLQMEWVKILKPQKAMLKFRCAYPTEINDPTEFFEGEIYIQAWAPASSTETRLVPYDYVNTIPYDNVKYEEQMFYHNDVVRKKQKGSLSWDDRAETEVLIEYLRNSGINENQIIKQVNLIKDLITKKLNYQ
;
A
#
# COMPACT_ATOMS: atom_id res chain seq x y z
N MET A 1 56.86 -46.69 14.51
CA MET A 1 57.07 -47.51 13.31
C MET A 1 55.77 -47.43 12.50
N SER A 2 55.68 -46.62 11.43
CA SER A 2 56.11 -46.96 10.05
C SER A 2 55.46 -48.27 9.58
N MET A 3 54.68 -48.40 8.52
CA MET A 3 54.72 -47.82 7.15
C MET A 3 53.34 -48.07 6.50
N ARG A 4 52.77 -47.13 5.74
CA ARG A 4 52.88 -46.90 4.27
C ARG A 4 52.45 -48.07 3.37
N ILE A 5 51.34 -47.90 2.64
CA ILE A 5 51.18 -47.56 1.18
C ILE A 5 51.63 -48.71 0.24
N VAL A 6 50.81 -49.05 -0.77
CA VAL A 6 51.12 -48.98 -2.23
C VAL A 6 50.43 -50.06 -3.10
N GLN A 7 49.80 -49.58 -4.20
CA GLN A 7 49.51 -50.19 -5.52
C GLN A 7 48.44 -51.30 -5.62
N SER A 8 47.70 -51.47 -6.73
CA SER A 8 48.07 -51.28 -8.14
C SER A 8 46.88 -51.06 -9.10
N THR A 9 47.25 -50.38 -10.20
CA THR A 9 46.70 -50.23 -11.56
C THR A 9 45.95 -51.40 -12.22
N LYS A 10 44.94 -51.10 -13.08
CA LYS A 10 45.00 -51.37 -14.55
C LYS A 10 43.83 -50.79 -15.37
N LYS A 11 44.20 -50.29 -16.55
CA LYS A 11 43.43 -49.76 -17.71
C LYS A 11 42.78 -50.87 -18.55
N ILE A 12 41.77 -50.51 -19.38
CA ILE A 12 41.50 -50.82 -20.83
C ILE A 12 39.99 -50.55 -21.09
N LEU A 13 39.57 -49.50 -21.85
CA LEU A 13 39.33 -49.41 -23.32
C LEU A 13 38.40 -50.52 -23.87
N ASP A 14 37.14 -50.24 -24.25
CA ASP A 14 36.81 -49.82 -25.63
C ASP A 14 35.31 -49.56 -25.91
N MET A 15 35.08 -48.94 -27.06
CA MET A 15 33.87 -48.40 -27.69
C MET A 15 32.83 -49.45 -28.15
N SER A 16 31.52 -49.11 -28.14
CA SER A 16 30.67 -48.90 -29.35
C SER A 16 29.15 -49.17 -29.17
N HIS A 17 28.38 -48.24 -29.77
CA HIS A 17 27.01 -48.26 -30.32
C HIS A 17 25.84 -49.13 -29.77
N SER A 18 24.74 -48.42 -29.46
CA SER A 18 23.40 -48.48 -30.09
C SER A 18 22.20 -48.74 -29.17
N SER A 19 21.15 -47.96 -29.46
CA SER A 19 19.71 -48.25 -29.27
C SER A 19 19.05 -48.04 -27.90
N GLN A 20 18.15 -47.04 -27.91
CA GLN A 20 16.78 -47.04 -27.37
C GLN A 20 16.46 -47.97 -26.19
N THR A 21 15.99 -47.43 -25.06
CA THR A 21 14.55 -47.34 -24.69
C THR A 21 14.44 -46.97 -23.20
N VAL A 22 13.42 -46.17 -22.90
CA VAL A 22 12.84 -45.77 -21.61
C VAL A 22 12.92 -46.83 -20.50
N LEU A 23 13.38 -46.45 -19.31
CA LEU A 23 12.89 -46.99 -18.02
C LEU A 23 13.33 -46.14 -16.82
N ASN A 24 12.36 -45.90 -15.94
CA ASN A 24 12.44 -45.29 -14.62
C ASN A 24 13.62 -45.80 -13.77
N SER A 25 14.28 -44.89 -13.05
CA SER A 25 15.01 -45.24 -11.83
C SER A 25 15.02 -44.09 -10.81
N GLN A 26 14.31 -44.32 -9.70
CA GLN A 26 14.50 -43.64 -8.42
C GLN A 26 15.88 -43.98 -7.82
N ARG A 27 16.50 -43.01 -7.12
CA ARG A 27 17.20 -43.08 -5.80
C ARG A 27 18.17 -41.89 -5.65
N PRO A 28 18.68 -41.56 -4.46
CA PRO A 28 18.02 -41.46 -3.15
C PRO A 28 18.39 -40.13 -2.43
N GLN A 29 17.47 -39.60 -1.62
CA GLN A 29 17.79 -38.52 -0.67
C GLN A 29 18.57 -39.08 0.53
N MET A 30 19.60 -38.32 0.93
CA MET A 30 20.41 -38.57 2.13
C MET A 30 19.59 -38.37 3.40
N SER A 31 19.72 -39.32 4.32
CA SER A 31 19.14 -39.33 5.66
C SER A 31 19.87 -38.34 6.58
N LEU A 32 19.11 -37.51 7.29
CA LEU A 32 19.52 -36.90 8.56
C LEU A 32 18.53 -37.35 9.63
N MET A 33 19.08 -37.77 10.77
CA MET A 33 18.36 -38.38 11.90
C MET A 33 17.24 -37.49 12.47
N PRO A 34 16.14 -38.08 12.98
CA PRO A 34 15.00 -37.34 13.50
C PRO A 34 15.21 -36.93 14.96
N LYS A 35 14.82 -35.69 15.29
CA LYS A 35 14.55 -35.25 16.66
C LYS A 35 13.19 -35.81 17.08
N GLU A 36 13.16 -36.54 18.19
CA GLU A 36 11.96 -37.10 18.80
C GLU A 36 10.93 -36.01 19.11
N LYS A 37 9.76 -36.07 18.45
CA LYS A 37 8.54 -35.41 18.89
C LYS A 37 7.71 -36.43 19.67
N LEU A 38 7.44 -36.13 20.94
CA LEU A 38 6.45 -36.84 21.73
C LEU A 38 5.07 -36.54 21.13
N VAL A 39 4.53 -37.45 20.32
CA VAL A 39 3.16 -37.36 19.78
C VAL A 39 2.26 -38.17 20.69
N ILE A 40 1.48 -37.48 21.54
CA ILE A 40 0.34 -38.11 22.23
C ILE A 40 -0.78 -38.20 21.18
N GLY A 41 -0.99 -39.40 20.63
CA GLY A 41 -2.08 -39.67 19.71
C GLY A 41 -3.42 -39.62 20.43
N LEU A 42 -4.17 -38.53 20.27
CA LEU A 42 -5.56 -38.45 20.69
C LEU A 42 -6.44 -39.13 19.63
N ASN A 43 -7.39 -39.95 20.06
CA ASN A 43 -8.34 -40.56 19.13
C ASN A 43 -9.40 -39.53 18.67
N SER A 44 -10.03 -39.80 17.51
CA SER A 44 -10.99 -38.88 16.86
C SER A 44 -12.17 -38.46 17.75
N LYS A 45 -12.47 -39.22 18.82
CA LYS A 45 -13.51 -38.90 19.79
C LYS A 45 -13.03 -37.89 20.84
N GLN A 46 -11.76 -37.95 21.24
CA GLN A 46 -11.12 -36.97 22.13
C GLN A 46 -10.90 -35.63 21.42
N GLU A 47 -10.50 -35.65 20.15
CA GLU A 47 -10.29 -34.46 19.32
C GLU A 47 -11.60 -33.67 19.11
N LYS A 48 -12.71 -34.37 18.82
CA LYS A 48 -14.04 -33.76 18.77
C LYS A 48 -14.49 -33.17 20.11
N LYS A 49 -14.10 -33.78 21.23
CA LYS A 49 -14.44 -33.28 22.57
C LYS A 49 -13.65 -32.02 22.92
N ILE A 50 -12.36 -31.96 22.53
CA ILE A 50 -11.50 -30.78 22.71
C ILE A 50 -12.00 -29.63 21.84
N ASN A 51 -12.31 -29.86 20.56
CA ASN A 51 -12.83 -28.80 19.68
C ASN A 51 -14.15 -28.21 20.20
N LYS A 52 -15.02 -29.04 20.78
CA LYS A 52 -16.27 -28.56 21.40
C LYS A 52 -16.04 -27.74 22.68
N ILE A 53 -14.95 -27.99 23.40
CA ILE A 53 -14.54 -27.20 24.57
C ILE A 53 -13.92 -25.87 24.13
N VAL A 54 -13.07 -25.88 23.10
CA VAL A 54 -12.44 -24.68 22.53
C VAL A 54 -13.50 -23.70 22.02
N ILE A 55 -14.46 -24.17 21.22
CA ILE A 55 -15.57 -23.33 20.72
C ILE A 55 -16.38 -22.71 21.87
N LYS A 56 -16.67 -23.49 22.92
CA LYS A 56 -17.39 -22.97 24.09
C LYS A 56 -16.60 -21.92 24.87
N LEU A 57 -15.27 -22.06 24.95
CA LEU A 57 -14.40 -21.08 25.61
C LEU A 57 -14.28 -19.80 24.79
N GLU A 58 -14.18 -19.91 23.46
CA GLU A 58 -14.17 -18.76 22.55
C GLU A 58 -15.48 -17.96 22.65
N ASP A 59 -16.64 -18.64 22.67
CA ASP A 59 -17.93 -17.98 22.87
C ASP A 59 -18.04 -17.26 24.23
N GLN A 60 -17.50 -17.86 25.30
CA GLN A 60 -17.49 -17.24 26.63
C GLN A 60 -16.57 -16.02 26.71
N ILE A 61 -15.39 -16.08 26.06
CA ILE A 61 -14.45 -14.96 25.99
C ILE A 61 -15.07 -13.81 25.19
N ASN A 62 -15.66 -14.11 24.03
CA ASN A 62 -16.30 -13.11 23.18
C ASN A 62 -17.47 -12.42 23.90
N LYS A 63 -18.29 -13.18 24.64
CA LYS A 63 -19.37 -12.61 25.46
C LYS A 63 -18.84 -11.69 26.56
N SER A 64 -17.78 -12.11 27.27
CA SER A 64 -17.16 -11.29 28.32
C SER A 64 -16.54 -10.00 27.78
N ILE A 65 -15.99 -10.02 26.56
CA ILE A 65 -15.44 -8.82 25.91
C ILE A 65 -16.57 -7.86 25.54
N VAL A 66 -17.67 -8.36 24.97
CA VAL A 66 -18.84 -7.53 24.62
C VAL A 66 -19.45 -6.87 25.86
N ASP A 67 -19.58 -7.62 26.96
CA ASP A 67 -20.13 -7.10 28.22
C ASP A 67 -19.22 -6.01 28.83
N GLN A 68 -17.89 -6.16 28.73
CA GLN A 68 -16.93 -5.14 29.20
C GLN A 68 -16.96 -3.87 28.34
N VAL A 69 -17.06 -4.00 27.02
CA VAL A 69 -17.17 -2.87 26.09
C VAL A 69 -18.46 -2.09 26.34
N HIS A 70 -19.58 -2.79 26.57
CA HIS A 70 -20.85 -2.15 26.90
C HIS A 70 -20.80 -1.37 28.22
N LEU A 71 -20.11 -1.93 29.23
CA LEU A 71 -19.94 -1.27 30.53
C LEU A 71 -19.09 0.00 30.43
N GLU A 72 -18.00 0.00 29.66
CA GLU A 72 -17.18 1.20 29.45
C GLU A 72 -17.90 2.27 28.63
N GLN A 73 -18.65 1.89 27.59
CA GLN A 73 -19.46 2.82 26.82
C GLN A 73 -20.56 3.48 27.66
N SER A 74 -21.19 2.72 28.57
CA SER A 74 -22.20 3.27 29.50
C SER A 74 -21.59 4.27 30.48
N LYS A 75 -20.37 4.05 30.97
CA LYS A 75 -19.66 5.00 31.84
C LYS A 75 -19.31 6.28 31.09
N LEU A 76 -18.82 6.16 29.86
CA LEU A 76 -18.47 7.31 29.01
C LEU A 76 -19.71 8.17 28.70
N LEU A 77 -20.87 7.55 28.46
CA LEU A 77 -22.13 8.26 28.24
C LEU A 77 -22.60 9.02 29.49
N GLN A 78 -22.41 8.46 30.68
CA GLN A 78 -22.77 9.13 31.94
C GLN A 78 -21.86 10.34 32.23
N GLU A 79 -20.55 10.22 31.96
CA GLU A 79 -19.60 11.35 32.09
C GLU A 79 -19.91 12.50 31.12
N VAL A 80 -20.29 12.18 29.88
CA VAL A 80 -20.70 13.17 28.88
C VAL A 80 -22.02 13.86 29.25
N GLN A 81 -22.96 13.14 29.88
CA GLN A 81 -24.22 13.72 30.37
C GLN A 81 -23.98 14.66 31.55
N HIS A 82 -23.12 14.29 32.50
CA HIS A 82 -22.78 15.13 33.65
C HIS A 82 -22.10 16.44 33.20
N THR A 83 -21.18 16.35 32.25
CA THR A 83 -20.48 17.51 31.69
C THR A 83 -21.43 18.46 30.94
N LYS A 84 -22.47 17.92 30.29
CA LYS A 84 -23.52 18.72 29.63
C LYS A 84 -24.43 19.44 30.62
N GLN A 85 -24.67 18.84 31.79
CA GLN A 85 -25.54 19.40 32.83
C GLN A 85 -24.85 20.56 33.55
N ASP A 86 -23.55 20.44 33.84
CA ASP A 86 -22.71 21.52 34.40
C ASP A 86 -22.61 22.73 33.45
N LEU A 87 -22.55 22.48 32.13
CA LEU A 87 -22.57 23.52 31.09
C LEU A 87 -23.94 24.21 30.95
N LEU A 88 -25.04 23.55 31.33
CA LEU A 88 -26.39 24.10 31.27
C LEU A 88 -26.69 24.99 32.47
N GLU A 89 -26.21 24.62 33.67
CA GLU A 89 -26.37 25.41 34.90
C GLU A 89 -25.57 26.72 34.87
N THR A 90 -24.47 26.77 34.11
CA THR A 90 -23.67 27.99 33.96
C THR A 90 -24.33 29.05 33.03
N LYS A 91 -25.45 28.73 32.36
CA LYS A 91 -26.05 29.59 31.33
C LYS A 91 -27.42 30.20 31.68
N ILE A 92 -27.89 30.07 32.91
CA ILE A 92 -29.17 30.65 33.36
C ILE A 92 -28.90 31.72 34.42
N SER A 93 -28.51 32.92 33.98
CA SER A 93 -28.53 34.13 34.81
C SER A 93 -28.45 35.42 33.97
N MET A 94 -29.34 35.58 32.98
CA MET A 94 -29.69 36.93 32.49
C MET A 94 -31.16 36.97 32.10
N GLU A 95 -31.91 37.84 32.77
CA GLU A 95 -33.36 38.01 32.67
C GLU A 95 -33.70 39.39 32.07
N ILE A 96 -34.82 39.46 31.32
CA ILE A 96 -35.69 40.60 30.92
C ILE A 96 -35.12 41.62 29.89
N THR A 97 -35.81 42.19 28.87
CA THR A 97 -37.23 42.57 28.64
C THR A 97 -37.61 42.69 27.14
N HIS A 98 -38.93 42.55 26.87
CA HIS A 98 -39.70 42.65 25.62
C HIS A 98 -39.34 43.75 24.58
N THR A 99 -39.29 43.41 23.28
CA THR A 99 -40.29 43.75 22.22
C THR A 99 -39.78 43.48 20.79
N HIS A 100 -40.71 43.18 19.88
CA HIS A 100 -40.63 43.09 18.41
C HIS A 100 -39.85 41.92 17.76
N PHE A 101 -40.64 41.01 17.18
CA PHE A 101 -40.23 39.98 16.24
C PHE A 101 -39.83 40.61 14.89
N GLU A 102 -38.54 40.57 14.56
CA GLU A 102 -38.03 40.48 13.19
C GLU A 102 -37.08 39.28 13.13
N LEU A 103 -37.43 38.25 12.36
CA LEU A 103 -36.59 37.09 12.12
C LEU A 103 -35.44 37.48 11.17
N LYS A 104 -34.42 38.14 11.72
CA LYS A 104 -33.10 38.24 11.09
C LYS A 104 -32.27 37.04 11.56
N VAL A 105 -32.21 36.02 10.70
CA VAL A 105 -31.31 34.87 10.87
C VAL A 105 -29.89 35.42 11.01
N PRO A 106 -29.20 35.25 12.16
CA PRO A 106 -27.81 35.64 12.27
C PRO A 106 -27.01 34.73 11.35
N LYS A 107 -26.23 35.33 10.44
CA LYS A 107 -25.05 34.65 9.88
C LYS A 107 -24.15 34.31 11.06
N VAL A 108 -24.31 33.10 11.61
CA VAL A 108 -23.30 32.49 12.46
C VAL A 108 -22.13 32.21 11.53
N ILE A 109 -21.22 33.16 11.43
CA ILE A 109 -19.86 32.90 11.01
C ILE A 109 -19.29 32.02 12.12
N VAL A 110 -19.44 30.71 11.96
CA VAL A 110 -18.62 29.74 12.68
C VAL A 110 -17.22 30.01 12.16
N GLN A 111 -16.42 30.79 12.90
CA GLN A 111 -14.99 30.78 12.68
C GLN A 111 -14.59 29.31 12.78
N PRO A 112 -13.94 28.72 11.75
CA PRO A 112 -13.44 27.38 11.87
C PRO A 112 -12.56 27.37 13.10
N GLN A 113 -12.91 26.57 14.10
CA GLN A 113 -11.97 26.24 15.14
C GLN A 113 -10.74 25.74 14.39
N ILE A 114 -9.65 26.50 14.52
CA ILE A 114 -8.33 26.08 14.09
C ILE A 114 -8.09 24.83 14.93
N LEU A 115 -8.42 23.67 14.36
CA LEU A 115 -7.92 22.39 14.83
C LEU A 115 -6.41 22.56 14.78
N GLU A 116 -5.81 22.76 15.95
CA GLU A 116 -4.37 22.77 16.10
C GLU A 116 -3.86 21.50 15.42
N ILE A 117 -3.18 21.69 14.29
CA ILE A 117 -2.52 20.61 13.56
C ILE A 117 -1.59 19.97 14.60
N PRO A 118 -1.84 18.71 15.01
CA PRO A 118 -0.92 18.03 15.91
C PRO A 118 0.41 18.00 15.19
N LYS A 119 1.46 18.60 15.79
CA LYS A 119 2.83 18.47 15.27
C LYS A 119 3.07 17.00 14.97
N ILE A 120 3.22 16.67 13.69
CA ILE A 120 3.62 15.34 13.27
C ILE A 120 5.02 15.16 13.85
N VAL A 121 5.11 14.41 14.93
CA VAL A 121 6.38 14.00 15.50
C VAL A 121 6.97 13.03 14.50
N VAL A 122 7.85 13.54 13.62
CA VAL A 122 8.83 12.67 12.94
C VAL A 122 9.47 11.84 14.04
N PRO A 123 9.47 10.50 13.93
CA PRO A 123 9.85 9.63 15.04
C PRO A 123 11.15 10.11 15.69
N SER A 124 11.03 10.66 16.90
CA SER A 124 12.12 10.74 17.87
C SER A 124 12.59 9.34 18.29
N LYS A 125 11.94 8.29 17.76
CA LYS A 125 12.31 6.87 17.87
C LYS A 125 12.98 6.28 16.63
N ILE A 126 13.32 7.06 15.58
CA ILE A 126 14.53 6.73 14.84
C ILE A 126 15.65 7.15 15.77
N LYS A 127 15.99 6.29 16.73
CA LYS A 127 17.30 6.37 17.37
C LYS A 127 18.29 6.19 16.23
N ILE A 128 18.79 7.32 15.72
CA ILE A 128 20.07 7.36 15.05
C ILE A 128 21.04 6.99 16.17
N GLU A 129 21.29 5.69 16.34
CA GLU A 129 22.54 5.28 16.95
C GLU A 129 23.64 5.96 16.12
N GLU A 130 24.61 6.54 16.81
CA GLU A 130 25.67 7.40 16.27
C GLU A 130 26.65 6.69 15.31
N GLU A 131 26.18 5.73 14.50
CA GLU A 131 27.02 4.93 13.62
C GLU A 131 27.28 5.53 12.23
N ASP A 132 26.63 6.62 11.83
CA ASP A 132 26.91 7.27 10.53
C ASP A 132 28.05 8.32 10.60
N LYS A 133 29.15 7.99 11.29
CA LYS A 133 30.44 8.71 11.14
C LYS A 133 31.17 8.41 9.84
N LEU A 134 30.56 7.66 8.90
CA LEU A 134 31.21 7.31 7.63
C LEU A 134 30.39 7.60 6.36
N MET A 135 29.54 8.63 6.36
CA MET A 135 29.18 9.28 5.09
C MET A 135 30.32 10.24 4.71
N THR A 136 31.19 9.80 3.80
CA THR A 136 32.34 10.59 3.37
C THR A 136 31.88 11.96 2.83
N TYR A 137 32.64 13.02 3.14
CA TYR A 137 32.41 14.40 2.67
C TYR A 137 32.13 14.46 1.15
N ASN A 138 32.75 13.57 0.39
CA ASN A 138 32.60 13.45 -1.06
C ASN A 138 31.22 12.94 -1.50
N GLN A 139 30.63 11.95 -0.80
CA GLN A 139 29.27 11.49 -1.09
C GLN A 139 28.24 12.59 -0.81
N THR A 140 28.40 13.30 0.31
CA THR A 140 27.52 14.42 0.69
C THR A 140 27.56 15.56 -0.35
N ASN A 141 28.73 15.88 -0.89
CA ASN A 141 28.88 16.91 -1.92
C ASN A 141 28.35 16.47 -3.28
N LEU A 142 28.56 15.22 -3.68
CA LEU A 142 28.01 14.66 -4.92
C LEU A 142 26.47 14.69 -4.90
N LEU A 143 25.87 14.31 -3.77
CA LEU A 143 24.42 14.34 -3.57
C LEU A 143 23.86 15.77 -3.55
N LYS A 144 24.54 16.72 -2.89
CA LYS A 144 24.17 18.14 -2.97
C LYS A 144 24.21 18.67 -4.41
N GLN A 145 25.23 18.28 -5.19
CA GLN A 145 25.32 18.65 -6.61
C GLN A 145 24.22 18.00 -7.45
N GLN A 146 23.90 16.72 -7.22
CA GLN A 146 22.79 16.04 -7.89
C GLN A 146 21.44 16.68 -7.56
N LEU A 147 21.24 17.12 -6.32
CA LEU A 147 20.00 17.80 -5.89
C LEU A 147 19.90 19.23 -6.42
N ILE A 148 21.03 19.94 -6.50
CA ILE A 148 21.11 21.20 -7.26
C ILE A 148 20.78 20.93 -8.73
N GLN A 149 21.20 19.80 -9.29
CA GLN A 149 20.92 19.42 -10.68
C GLN A 149 19.46 19.00 -10.88
N ILE A 150 18.83 18.32 -9.92
CA ILE A 150 17.40 18.00 -9.90
C ILE A 150 16.57 19.29 -9.79
N LYS A 151 16.97 20.22 -8.92
CA LYS A 151 16.35 21.55 -8.80
C LYS A 151 16.61 22.46 -10.02
N LYS A 152 17.77 22.32 -10.69
CA LYS A 152 18.12 23.00 -11.94
C LYS A 152 17.48 22.34 -13.18
N CYS A 153 16.98 21.11 -13.06
CA CYS A 153 16.13 20.52 -14.07
C CYS A 153 14.81 21.28 -14.05
N ASN A 154 14.75 22.38 -14.82
CA ASN A 154 13.61 23.29 -14.93
C ASN A 154 12.33 22.64 -15.49
N GLU A 155 12.35 21.33 -15.79
CA GLU A 155 11.16 20.60 -16.20
C GLU A 155 10.42 20.09 -14.94
N PRO A 156 9.22 20.61 -14.61
CA PRO A 156 8.44 20.11 -13.49
C PRO A 156 8.15 18.61 -13.68
N ILE A 157 8.18 17.85 -12.58
CA ILE A 157 7.76 16.45 -12.62
C ILE A 157 6.25 16.38 -12.72
N GLN A 158 5.78 15.75 -13.78
CA GLN A 158 4.36 15.45 -13.96
C GLN A 158 4.02 14.12 -13.29
N LEU A 159 3.34 14.17 -12.14
CA LEU A 159 2.79 13.00 -11.44
C LEU A 159 1.36 12.65 -11.90
N LEU A 160 0.62 13.62 -12.42
CA LEU A 160 -0.76 13.46 -12.89
C LEU A 160 -0.80 13.19 -14.39
N LEU A 161 -1.51 12.14 -14.79
CA LEU A 161 -1.90 11.91 -16.17
C LEU A 161 -2.99 12.91 -16.56
N GLN A 162 -2.74 13.69 -17.60
CA GLN A 162 -3.65 14.74 -18.08
C GLN A 162 -4.23 14.39 -19.45
N GLU A 163 -5.41 14.95 -19.73
CA GLU A 163 -6.16 14.76 -20.97
C GLU A 163 -5.32 15.07 -22.23
N ASN A 164 -4.48 16.09 -22.17
CA ASN A 164 -3.62 16.55 -23.27
C ASN A 164 -2.20 15.96 -23.24
N ASN A 165 -1.92 14.96 -22.39
CA ASN A 165 -0.61 14.33 -22.35
C ASN A 165 -0.25 13.70 -23.69
N LYS A 166 1.05 13.80 -24.02
CA LYS A 166 1.62 13.26 -25.25
C LYS A 166 1.36 11.77 -25.36
N ARG A 167 1.11 11.32 -26.59
CA ARG A 167 0.77 9.95 -26.95
C ARG A 167 1.84 9.38 -27.87
N LYS A 168 2.04 8.08 -27.81
CA LYS A 168 2.84 7.32 -28.76
C LYS A 168 2.06 6.05 -29.09
N LYS A 169 1.89 5.76 -30.38
CA LYS A 169 1.22 4.53 -30.81
C LYS A 169 1.93 3.31 -30.23
N TYR A 170 1.17 2.42 -29.60
CA TYR A 170 1.71 1.22 -28.99
C TYR A 170 2.29 0.27 -30.05
N TYR A 171 3.39 -0.37 -29.70
CA TYR A 171 3.96 -1.49 -30.44
C TYR A 171 4.54 -2.52 -29.46
N SER A 172 4.56 -3.78 -29.89
CA SER A 172 4.72 -4.91 -28.98
C SER A 172 6.11 -4.94 -28.31
N ARG A 173 6.17 -5.57 -27.13
CA ARG A 173 7.43 -5.74 -26.38
C ARG A 173 8.54 -6.43 -27.16
N ALA A 174 8.20 -7.34 -28.08
CA ALA A 174 9.19 -8.03 -28.93
C ALA A 174 9.96 -7.05 -29.84
N GLN A 175 9.37 -5.89 -30.11
CA GLN A 175 9.95 -4.82 -30.91
C GLN A 175 10.65 -3.76 -30.03
N ARG A 176 10.74 -3.96 -28.71
CA ARG A 176 11.40 -3.03 -27.79
C ARG A 176 12.85 -3.45 -27.54
N GLU A 177 13.72 -2.45 -27.51
CA GLU A 177 15.08 -2.60 -26.97
C GLU A 177 15.02 -3.06 -25.50
N LYS A 178 16.06 -3.75 -25.03
CA LYS A 178 16.16 -4.21 -23.64
C LYS A 178 15.83 -3.08 -22.68
N GLU A 179 14.97 -3.38 -21.71
CA GLU A 179 14.49 -2.39 -20.75
C GLU A 179 15.60 -2.07 -19.73
N ASP A 180 16.17 -0.86 -19.81
CA ASP A 180 17.12 -0.33 -18.82
C ASP A 180 16.43 0.29 -17.57
N VAL A 181 15.13 0.04 -17.41
CA VAL A 181 14.30 0.67 -16.38
C VAL A 181 14.15 -0.27 -15.19
N VAL A 182 14.45 0.26 -14.00
CA VAL A 182 14.44 -0.49 -12.75
C VAL A 182 13.00 -0.60 -12.21
N HIS A 183 12.55 -1.81 -11.91
CA HIS A 183 11.25 -2.08 -11.29
C HIS A 183 11.39 -2.53 -9.83
N TRP A 184 10.88 -1.73 -8.89
CA TRP A 184 10.84 -2.08 -7.47
C TRP A 184 9.38 -2.07 -6.97
N GLY A 185 8.73 -3.23 -7.01
CA GLY A 185 7.28 -3.35 -6.73
C GLY A 185 6.84 -2.81 -5.37
N GLN A 186 7.58 -3.09 -4.29
CA GLN A 186 7.26 -2.58 -2.95
C GLN A 186 7.50 -1.07 -2.83
N ARG A 187 8.58 -0.54 -3.45
CA ARG A 187 8.87 0.90 -3.48
C ARG A 187 7.80 1.66 -4.28
N LYS A 188 7.35 1.12 -5.41
CA LYS A 188 6.25 1.66 -6.24
C LYS A 188 4.98 1.90 -5.39
N LEU A 189 4.57 0.89 -4.63
CA LEU A 189 3.40 0.98 -3.74
C LEU A 189 3.62 2.04 -2.66
N LEU A 190 4.74 1.94 -1.94
CA LEU A 190 5.09 2.86 -0.86
C LEU A 190 5.03 4.33 -1.29
N ILE A 191 5.65 4.68 -2.42
CA ILE A 191 5.70 6.08 -2.87
C ILE A 191 4.30 6.60 -3.24
N SER A 192 3.47 5.77 -3.88
CA SER A 192 2.10 6.14 -4.22
C SER A 192 1.24 6.36 -2.97
N GLU A 193 1.43 5.54 -1.94
CA GLU A 193 0.71 5.64 -0.67
C GLU A 193 1.18 6.80 0.20
N ILE A 194 2.49 7.07 0.26
CA ILE A 194 3.03 8.27 0.91
C ILE A 194 2.39 9.51 0.28
N TRP A 195 2.32 9.57 -1.05
CA TRP A 195 1.71 10.69 -1.74
C TRP A 195 0.23 10.85 -1.37
N PHE A 196 -0.55 9.77 -1.41
CA PHE A 196 -1.96 9.78 -1.05
C PHE A 196 -2.19 10.22 0.41
N LEU A 197 -1.48 9.63 1.37
CA LEU A 197 -1.63 9.95 2.79
C LEU A 197 -1.06 11.33 3.14
N THR A 198 -0.09 11.84 2.39
CA THR A 198 0.39 13.23 2.54
C THR A 198 -0.70 14.23 2.17
N LYS A 199 -1.48 13.95 1.12
CA LYS A 199 -2.58 14.82 0.66
C LYS A 199 -3.86 14.67 1.48
N TYR A 200 -4.21 13.44 1.84
CA TYR A 200 -5.55 13.11 2.34
C TYR A 200 -5.54 12.45 3.72
N GLY A 201 -4.37 12.15 4.30
CA GLY A 201 -4.22 11.51 5.61
C GLY A 201 -4.86 12.29 6.76
N CYS A 202 -4.95 13.62 6.64
CA CYS A 202 -5.61 14.44 7.66
C CYS A 202 -7.13 14.21 7.76
N LEU A 203 -7.76 13.62 6.74
CA LEU A 203 -9.20 13.41 6.71
C LEU A 203 -9.66 12.28 7.63
N SER A 204 -8.81 11.29 7.92
CA SER A 204 -9.12 10.23 8.87
C SER A 204 -7.87 9.51 9.35
N ARG A 205 -7.92 9.02 10.59
CA ARG A 205 -6.89 8.15 11.17
C ARG A 205 -7.04 6.69 10.77
N ASN A 206 -8.19 6.25 10.28
CA ASN A 206 -8.42 4.85 9.95
C ASN A 206 -8.18 4.63 8.46
N ILE A 207 -7.41 3.59 8.11
CA ILE A 207 -7.10 3.23 6.74
C ILE A 207 -7.54 1.78 6.51
N ILE A 208 -8.49 1.60 5.62
CA ILE A 208 -8.89 0.28 5.14
C ILE A 208 -8.09 0.00 3.87
N TYR A 209 -7.34 -1.11 3.84
CA TYR A 209 -6.51 -1.49 2.70
C TYR A 209 -6.90 -2.88 2.19
N ALA A 210 -7.54 -2.94 1.02
CA ALA A 210 -7.85 -4.19 0.31
C ALA A 210 -6.76 -4.58 -0.69
N GLY A 211 -6.34 -5.86 -0.71
CA GLY A 211 -5.24 -6.33 -1.54
C GLY A 211 -3.86 -5.95 -0.97
N ALA A 212 -3.71 -6.07 0.36
CA ALA A 212 -2.57 -5.51 1.08
C ALA A 212 -1.37 -6.46 1.25
N ALA A 213 -1.49 -7.76 0.94
CA ALA A 213 -0.40 -8.70 1.12
C ALA A 213 0.60 -8.65 -0.06
N PRO A 214 1.89 -9.00 0.15
CA PRO A 214 2.51 -9.40 1.43
C PRO A 214 2.76 -8.23 2.39
N GLY A 215 2.61 -6.99 1.93
CA GLY A 215 2.56 -5.79 2.77
C GLY A 215 3.88 -5.33 3.39
N PHE A 216 5.04 -5.72 2.87
CA PHE A 216 6.35 -5.35 3.45
C PHE A 216 6.53 -3.85 3.71
N HIS A 217 6.13 -3.04 2.72
CA HIS A 217 6.26 -1.60 2.81
C HIS A 217 5.28 -0.98 3.82
N ILE A 218 4.19 -1.65 4.18
CA ILE A 218 3.15 -1.12 5.07
C ILE A 218 3.71 -0.88 6.47
N GLN A 219 4.65 -1.70 6.94
CA GLN A 219 5.32 -1.43 8.21
C GLN A 219 6.04 -0.08 8.17
N PHE A 220 6.79 0.18 7.10
CA PHE A 220 7.49 1.45 6.91
C PHE A 220 6.50 2.62 6.78
N LEU A 221 5.41 2.43 6.03
CA LEU A 221 4.35 3.43 5.91
C LEU A 221 3.73 3.76 7.27
N SER A 222 3.48 2.77 8.12
CA SER A 222 2.94 2.98 9.47
C SER A 222 3.92 3.70 10.43
N ASP A 223 5.23 3.58 10.18
CA ASP A 223 6.27 4.30 10.92
C ASP A 223 6.32 5.79 10.53
N LEU A 224 6.06 6.10 9.26
CA LEU A 224 5.94 7.47 8.75
C LEU A 224 4.64 8.12 9.24
N PHE A 225 3.51 7.43 9.09
CA PHE A 225 2.17 7.94 9.37
C PHE A 225 1.65 7.49 10.74
N GLN A 226 2.38 7.83 11.80
CA GLN A 226 2.22 7.20 13.12
C GLN A 226 0.85 7.32 13.78
N ASN A 227 0.06 8.31 13.39
CA ASN A 227 -1.27 8.56 13.95
C ASN A 227 -2.37 7.74 13.26
N HIS A 228 -2.03 6.95 12.25
CA HIS A 228 -2.99 6.14 11.50
C HIS A 228 -3.04 4.69 11.99
N LYS A 229 -4.21 4.08 11.85
CA LYS A 229 -4.48 2.66 12.07
C LYS A 229 -4.84 2.02 10.75
N PHE A 230 -4.18 0.91 10.44
CA PHE A 230 -4.33 0.15 9.20
C PHE A 230 -5.14 -1.12 9.46
N TYR A 231 -6.16 -1.33 8.64
CA TYR A 231 -7.00 -2.53 8.60
C TYR A 231 -6.76 -3.20 7.25
N LEU A 232 -5.95 -4.26 7.26
CA LEU A 232 -5.41 -4.89 6.06
C LEU A 232 -6.19 -6.14 5.69
N PHE A 233 -6.60 -6.25 4.44
CA PHE A 233 -7.34 -7.39 3.90
C PHE A 233 -6.60 -8.00 2.73
N ASP A 234 -6.31 -9.29 2.82
CA ASP A 234 -5.81 -10.10 1.71
C ASP A 234 -5.93 -11.59 2.04
N PRO A 235 -6.28 -12.46 1.08
CA PRO A 235 -6.22 -13.90 1.28
C PRO A 235 -4.80 -14.47 1.34
N ASN A 236 -3.79 -13.79 0.79
CA ASN A 236 -2.39 -14.25 0.76
C ASN A 236 -1.62 -13.88 2.03
N ASP A 237 -0.61 -14.68 2.39
CA ASP A 237 0.15 -14.50 3.62
C ASP A 237 0.76 -13.09 3.77
N PHE A 238 0.48 -12.45 4.90
CA PHE A 238 1.11 -11.20 5.28
C PHE A 238 2.50 -11.43 5.88
N GLN A 239 3.44 -10.59 5.49
CA GLN A 239 4.77 -10.53 6.10
C GLN A 239 4.92 -9.34 7.07
N VAL A 240 4.05 -8.34 6.94
CA VAL A 240 3.86 -7.33 7.98
C VAL A 240 3.23 -7.97 9.21
N LYS A 241 3.66 -7.52 10.40
CA LYS A 241 3.17 -8.06 11.67
C LYS A 241 2.00 -7.26 12.18
N GLN A 242 1.01 -7.97 12.74
CA GLN A 242 -0.06 -7.34 13.50
C GLN A 242 0.51 -6.59 14.71
N GLY A 243 -0.12 -5.47 15.06
CA GLY A 243 0.29 -4.66 16.20
C GLY A 243 -0.72 -3.54 16.50
N PRO A 244 -0.40 -2.60 17.41
CA PRO A 244 -1.34 -1.57 17.85
C PRO A 244 -1.87 -0.66 16.72
N LYS A 245 -1.13 -0.57 15.60
CA LYS A 245 -1.48 0.25 14.43
C LYS A 245 -1.88 -0.58 13.22
N ILE A 246 -1.73 -1.90 13.25
CA ILE A 246 -1.94 -2.77 12.09
C ILE A 246 -2.79 -3.94 12.53
N THR A 247 -3.99 -4.03 11.98
CA THR A 247 -4.90 -5.17 12.14
C THR A 247 -4.96 -5.92 10.82
N ILE A 248 -4.78 -7.24 10.86
CA ILE A 248 -4.74 -8.10 9.68
C ILE A 248 -5.98 -8.98 9.64
N TYR A 249 -6.63 -8.99 8.48
CA TYR A 249 -7.72 -9.89 8.13
C TYR A 249 -7.27 -10.75 6.95
N GLN A 250 -6.86 -12.00 7.25
CA GLN A 250 -6.36 -12.99 6.29
C GLN A 250 -7.51 -13.57 5.44
N ARG A 251 -8.15 -12.74 4.62
CA ARG A 251 -9.30 -13.06 3.76
C ARG A 251 -9.51 -11.95 2.74
N CYS A 252 -10.29 -12.26 1.70
CA CYS A 252 -10.72 -11.25 0.75
C CYS A 252 -11.56 -10.15 1.44
N PHE A 253 -11.41 -8.91 0.96
CA PHE A 253 -12.37 -7.85 1.26
C PHE A 253 -13.65 -8.11 0.46
N THR A 254 -14.82 -7.92 1.07
CA THR A 254 -16.12 -8.23 0.46
C THR A 254 -17.13 -7.10 0.69
N ASN A 255 -18.28 -7.18 0.03
CA ASN A 255 -19.36 -6.21 0.22
C ASN A 255 -19.89 -6.21 1.66
N GLU A 256 -19.92 -7.37 2.31
CA GLU A 256 -20.29 -7.50 3.73
C GLU A 256 -19.25 -6.82 4.63
N GLU A 257 -17.97 -6.91 4.31
CA GLU A 257 -16.92 -6.18 5.04
C GLU A 257 -17.01 -4.68 4.83
N ALA A 258 -17.28 -4.25 3.59
CA ALA A 258 -17.53 -2.85 3.29
C ALA A 258 -18.71 -2.30 4.11
N GLN A 259 -19.80 -3.06 4.25
CA GLN A 259 -20.95 -2.68 5.09
C GLN A 259 -20.57 -2.59 6.57
N LYS A 260 -19.91 -3.62 7.11
CA LYS A 260 -19.47 -3.65 8.52
C LYS A 260 -18.57 -2.46 8.87
N PHE A 261 -17.59 -2.15 8.03
CA PHE A 261 -16.67 -1.04 8.28
C PHE A 261 -17.37 0.31 8.18
N ARG A 262 -18.33 0.45 7.27
CA ARG A 262 -19.16 1.64 7.19
C ARG A 262 -19.96 1.87 8.47
N GLU A 263 -20.55 0.82 9.02
CA GLU A 263 -21.28 0.90 10.29
C GLU A 263 -20.35 1.21 11.46
N LEU A 264 -19.18 0.56 11.51
CA LEU A 264 -18.23 0.69 12.60
C LEU A 264 -17.63 2.10 12.71
N PHE A 265 -17.29 2.72 11.58
CA PHE A 265 -16.57 3.99 11.57
C PHE A 265 -17.37 5.17 11.02
N GLN A 266 -18.61 4.96 10.54
CA GLN A 266 -19.49 6.02 10.04
C GLN A 266 -18.81 6.94 9.00
N ASN A 267 -18.07 6.34 8.07
CA ASN A 267 -17.26 7.01 7.03
C ASN A 267 -15.99 7.72 7.52
N ASP A 268 -15.58 7.61 8.78
CA ASP A 268 -14.29 8.08 9.29
C ASP A 268 -13.17 7.09 8.95
N TYR A 269 -12.88 6.97 7.65
CA TYR A 269 -11.73 6.22 7.12
C TYR A 269 -11.32 6.71 5.72
N LEU A 270 -10.07 6.41 5.39
CA LEU A 270 -9.53 6.38 4.04
C LEU A 270 -9.57 4.94 3.50
N PHE A 271 -9.75 4.81 2.19
CA PHE A 271 -9.73 3.51 1.50
C PHE A 271 -8.57 3.43 0.50
N ILE A 272 -7.82 2.34 0.56
CA ILE A 272 -6.79 2.01 -0.42
C ILE A 272 -7.11 0.62 -0.98
N SER A 273 -7.04 0.48 -2.30
CA SER A 273 -7.22 -0.81 -2.95
C SER A 273 -6.09 -1.09 -3.95
N ASP A 274 -5.46 -2.26 -3.81
CA ASP A 274 -4.50 -2.83 -4.76
C ASP A 274 -4.88 -4.28 -5.15
N ILE A 275 -6.18 -4.59 -5.20
CA ILE A 275 -6.66 -5.94 -5.55
C ILE A 275 -6.23 -6.37 -6.95
N ARG A 276 -6.01 -7.68 -7.11
CA ARG A 276 -5.62 -8.31 -8.36
C ARG A 276 -6.19 -9.72 -8.43
N THR A 277 -7.15 -9.95 -9.32
CA THR A 277 -7.63 -11.30 -9.64
C THR A 277 -6.98 -11.86 -10.91
N ALA A 278 -6.48 -10.98 -11.78
CA ALA A 278 -5.83 -11.36 -13.02
C ALA A 278 -4.51 -12.13 -12.79
N ASN A 279 -4.35 -13.28 -13.46
CA ASN A 279 -3.13 -14.09 -13.41
C ASN A 279 -2.68 -14.50 -14.82
N PHE A 280 -1.68 -13.78 -15.35
CA PHE A 280 -1.14 -13.99 -16.70
C PHE A 280 -0.49 -15.36 -16.93
N LYS A 281 -0.23 -16.14 -15.88
CA LYS A 281 0.38 -17.48 -16.01
C LYS A 281 -0.65 -18.56 -16.35
N CYS A 282 -1.92 -18.34 -16.02
CA CYS A 282 -2.98 -19.33 -16.18
C CYS A 282 -4.24 -18.80 -16.89
N MET A 283 -4.25 -17.52 -17.29
CA MET A 283 -5.33 -16.90 -18.04
C MET A 283 -4.86 -16.53 -19.45
N THR A 284 -5.77 -16.60 -20.42
CA THR A 284 -5.58 -16.00 -21.74
C THR A 284 -5.49 -14.47 -21.65
N PRO A 285 -4.96 -13.77 -22.67
CA PRO A 285 -4.95 -12.31 -22.70
C PRO A 285 -6.32 -11.68 -22.46
N LEU A 286 -7.36 -12.15 -23.17
CA LEU A 286 -8.72 -11.66 -23.00
C LEU A 286 -9.26 -11.88 -21.57
N GLU A 287 -9.08 -13.07 -21.00
CA GLU A 287 -9.49 -13.34 -19.61
C GLU A 287 -8.74 -12.46 -18.60
N ASN A 288 -7.47 -12.13 -18.88
CA ASN A 288 -6.71 -11.21 -18.04
C ASN A 288 -7.30 -9.79 -18.05
N GLU A 289 -7.67 -9.30 -19.24
CA GLU A 289 -8.30 -7.98 -19.38
C GLU A 289 -9.70 -7.96 -18.76
N GLN A 290 -10.49 -9.04 -18.90
CA GLN A 290 -11.78 -9.19 -18.23
C GLN A 290 -11.65 -9.18 -16.69
N ALA A 291 -10.66 -9.89 -16.15
CA ALA A 291 -10.38 -9.87 -14.71
C ALA A 291 -10.02 -8.47 -14.21
N VAL A 292 -9.30 -7.68 -15.01
CA VAL A 292 -8.97 -6.29 -14.67
C VAL A 292 -10.20 -5.39 -14.67
N LEU A 293 -11.11 -5.55 -15.64
CA LEU A 293 -12.38 -4.82 -15.62
C LEU A 293 -13.24 -5.24 -14.42
N GLY A 294 -13.23 -6.53 -14.06
CA GLY A 294 -13.88 -7.03 -12.84
C GLY A 294 -13.29 -6.43 -11.56
N ASP A 295 -11.96 -6.35 -11.46
CA ASP A 295 -11.26 -5.70 -10.34
C ASP A 295 -11.62 -4.20 -10.25
N ASN A 296 -11.72 -3.51 -11.39
CA ASN A 296 -12.21 -2.14 -11.43
C ASN A 296 -13.65 -2.06 -10.88
N GLN A 297 -14.57 -2.91 -11.36
CA GLN A 297 -15.95 -2.89 -10.90
C GLN A 297 -16.07 -3.16 -9.39
N LEU A 298 -15.36 -4.16 -8.85
CA LEU A 298 -15.35 -4.46 -7.41
C LEU A 298 -14.90 -3.26 -6.57
N GLN A 299 -13.84 -2.58 -7.00
CA GLN A 299 -13.38 -1.36 -6.34
C GLN A 299 -14.45 -0.27 -6.33
N MET A 300 -15.20 -0.10 -7.42
CA MET A 300 -16.29 0.87 -7.49
C MET A 300 -17.44 0.51 -6.56
N GLU A 301 -17.82 -0.76 -6.52
CA GLU A 301 -18.87 -1.26 -5.62
C GLU A 301 -18.49 -1.01 -4.15
N TRP A 302 -17.27 -1.37 -3.76
CA TRP A 302 -16.78 -1.14 -2.41
C TRP A 302 -16.75 0.34 -2.05
N VAL A 303 -16.29 1.22 -2.94
CA VAL A 303 -16.29 2.66 -2.66
C VAL A 303 -17.71 3.22 -2.55
N LYS A 304 -18.67 2.74 -3.35
CA LYS A 304 -20.09 3.14 -3.24
C LYS A 304 -20.73 2.66 -1.94
N ILE A 305 -20.35 1.46 -1.47
CA ILE A 305 -20.80 0.92 -0.18
C ILE A 305 -20.12 1.67 0.96
N LEU A 306 -18.80 1.79 0.95
CA LEU A 306 -17.99 2.39 2.01
C LEU A 306 -18.21 3.90 2.13
N LYS A 307 -18.28 4.64 1.02
CA LYS A 307 -18.26 6.12 1.01
C LYS A 307 -17.14 6.71 1.90
N PRO A 308 -15.86 6.32 1.69
CA PRO A 308 -14.74 6.79 2.51
C PRO A 308 -14.54 8.30 2.39
N GLN A 309 -13.80 8.94 3.31
CA GLN A 309 -13.44 10.36 3.15
C GLN A 309 -12.64 10.61 1.87
N LYS A 310 -11.75 9.65 1.53
CA LYS A 310 -11.07 9.59 0.24
C LYS A 310 -10.67 8.16 -0.09
N ALA A 311 -10.58 7.85 -1.38
CA ALA A 311 -10.13 6.55 -1.87
C ALA A 311 -8.93 6.70 -2.84
N MET A 312 -8.00 5.75 -2.78
CA MET A 312 -6.99 5.52 -3.81
C MET A 312 -7.16 4.12 -4.36
N LEU A 313 -7.45 4.03 -5.66
CA LEU A 313 -7.78 2.78 -6.34
C LEU A 313 -6.67 2.42 -7.32
N LYS A 314 -6.28 1.15 -7.34
CA LYS A 314 -5.47 0.61 -8.45
C LYS A 314 -6.30 0.73 -9.73
N PHE A 315 -5.73 1.39 -10.74
CA PHE A 315 -6.43 1.62 -11.99
C PHE A 315 -5.55 1.23 -13.18
N ARG A 316 -6.16 0.55 -14.15
CA ARG A 316 -5.71 0.51 -15.53
C ARG A 316 -6.91 0.29 -16.43
N CYS A 317 -6.85 0.83 -17.64
CA CYS A 317 -7.74 0.41 -18.71
C CYS A 317 -7.35 -0.98 -19.23
N ALA A 318 -8.31 -1.67 -19.84
CA ALA A 318 -8.01 -2.86 -20.62
C ALA A 318 -7.13 -2.50 -21.83
N TYR A 319 -6.29 -3.44 -22.28
CA TYR A 319 -5.54 -3.24 -23.52
C TYR A 319 -6.50 -3.28 -24.72
N PRO A 320 -6.47 -2.27 -25.62
CA PRO A 320 -7.38 -2.16 -26.75
C PRO A 320 -7.23 -3.29 -27.78
N THR A 321 -6.10 -4.01 -27.74
CA THR A 321 -5.89 -5.21 -28.57
C THR A 321 -6.84 -6.34 -28.22
N GLU A 322 -7.26 -6.44 -26.96
CA GLU A 322 -8.19 -7.48 -26.48
C GLU A 322 -9.59 -6.92 -26.24
N ILE A 323 -9.70 -5.72 -25.66
CA ILE A 323 -10.98 -5.06 -25.35
C ILE A 323 -10.89 -3.60 -25.78
N ASN A 324 -11.48 -3.30 -26.93
CA ASN A 324 -11.47 -1.95 -27.51
C ASN A 324 -12.56 -1.03 -26.91
N ASP A 325 -13.56 -1.59 -26.25
CA ASP A 325 -14.63 -0.82 -25.61
C ASP A 325 -14.07 0.03 -24.45
N PRO A 326 -14.55 1.29 -24.27
CA PRO A 326 -14.08 2.16 -23.20
C PRO A 326 -14.22 1.52 -21.82
N THR A 327 -13.25 1.77 -20.95
CA THR A 327 -13.29 1.35 -19.55
C THR A 327 -14.14 2.34 -18.75
N GLU A 328 -15.35 1.96 -18.37
CA GLU A 328 -16.19 2.75 -17.44
C GLU A 328 -15.60 2.72 -16.02
N PHE A 329 -15.28 3.89 -15.47
CA PHE A 329 -14.77 4.03 -14.11
C PHE A 329 -15.05 5.41 -13.52
N PHE A 330 -14.78 5.62 -12.23
CA PHE A 330 -14.93 6.93 -11.60
C PHE A 330 -14.09 8.00 -12.28
N GLU A 331 -14.64 9.20 -12.41
CA GLU A 331 -13.85 10.37 -12.75
C GLU A 331 -12.95 10.77 -11.57
N GLY A 332 -11.69 11.08 -11.84
CA GLY A 332 -10.74 11.43 -10.80
C GLY A 332 -9.36 11.79 -11.28
N GLU A 333 -8.49 12.06 -10.31
CA GLU A 333 -7.07 12.29 -10.54
C GLU A 333 -6.37 10.95 -10.81
N ILE A 334 -5.67 10.83 -11.95
CA ILE A 334 -4.89 9.65 -12.29
C ILE A 334 -3.41 9.93 -12.03
N TYR A 335 -2.82 9.22 -11.09
CA TYR A 335 -1.43 9.34 -10.69
C TYR A 335 -0.55 8.27 -11.36
N ILE A 336 0.48 8.73 -12.05
CA ILE A 336 1.54 7.90 -12.62
C ILE A 336 2.50 7.48 -11.50
N GLN A 337 2.89 6.21 -11.50
CA GLN A 337 3.64 5.60 -10.40
C GLN A 337 5.15 5.55 -10.69
N ALA A 338 5.96 6.08 -9.76
CA ALA A 338 7.41 5.86 -9.76
C ALA A 338 7.75 4.38 -9.54
N TRP A 339 8.81 3.90 -10.19
CA TRP A 339 9.34 2.53 -10.09
C TRP A 339 8.38 1.42 -10.57
N ALA A 340 7.36 1.79 -11.34
CA ALA A 340 6.47 0.84 -12.00
C ALA A 340 7.23 -0.04 -13.01
N PRO A 341 6.73 -1.24 -13.35
CA PRO A 341 7.30 -2.03 -14.44
C PRO A 341 7.42 -1.18 -15.71
N ALA A 342 8.48 -1.41 -16.50
CA ALA A 342 8.91 -0.54 -17.60
C ALA A 342 7.93 -0.43 -18.79
N SER A 343 6.86 -1.21 -18.78
CA SER A 343 5.74 -1.16 -19.73
C SER A 343 4.38 -1.25 -19.03
N SER A 344 4.33 -0.96 -17.73
CA SER A 344 3.06 -0.97 -17.01
C SER A 344 2.20 0.22 -17.42
N THR A 345 0.93 -0.04 -17.70
CA THR A 345 -0.11 0.99 -17.83
C THR A 345 -0.86 1.20 -16.51
N GLU A 346 -0.43 0.57 -15.43
CA GLU A 346 -1.07 0.71 -14.12
C GLU A 346 -0.77 2.08 -13.51
N THR A 347 -1.82 2.72 -13.00
CA THR A 347 -1.79 4.00 -12.28
C THR A 347 -2.54 3.86 -10.95
N ARG A 348 -2.67 4.98 -10.24
CA ARG A 348 -3.54 5.11 -9.07
C ARG A 348 -4.58 6.19 -9.34
N LEU A 349 -5.86 5.84 -9.26
CA LEU A 349 -6.96 6.79 -9.44
C LEU A 349 -7.50 7.21 -8.09
N VAL A 350 -7.63 8.52 -7.89
CA VAL A 350 -8.27 9.13 -6.73
C VAL A 350 -9.56 9.81 -7.21
N PRO A 351 -10.75 9.21 -6.95
CA PRO A 351 -12.01 9.75 -7.45
C PRO A 351 -12.30 11.16 -6.91
N TYR A 352 -12.92 12.02 -7.72
CA TYR A 352 -13.43 13.32 -7.24
C TYR A 352 -14.64 13.13 -6.32
N ASP A 353 -15.54 12.26 -6.72
CA ASP A 353 -16.69 11.78 -5.96
C ASP A 353 -16.93 10.28 -6.24
N TYR A 354 -18.00 9.72 -5.68
CA TYR A 354 -18.34 8.29 -5.81
C TYR A 354 -19.62 8.04 -6.60
N VAL A 355 -20.02 9.01 -7.42
CA VAL A 355 -21.25 9.01 -8.22
C VAL A 355 -20.92 9.05 -9.71
N ASN A 356 -20.06 9.98 -10.12
CA ASN A 356 -19.77 10.24 -11.52
C ASN A 356 -18.78 9.22 -12.09
N THR A 357 -19.12 8.66 -13.25
CA THR A 357 -18.29 7.75 -14.01
C THR A 357 -18.12 8.24 -15.43
N ILE A 358 -17.00 7.91 -16.06
CA ILE A 358 -16.71 8.26 -17.45
C ILE A 358 -16.18 7.06 -18.24
N PRO A 359 -16.45 7.00 -19.56
CA PRO A 359 -15.85 6.04 -20.47
C PRO A 359 -14.41 6.42 -20.78
N TYR A 360 -13.43 5.81 -20.10
CA TYR A 360 -12.03 6.02 -20.43
C TYR A 360 -11.68 5.38 -21.78
N ASP A 361 -11.12 6.16 -22.70
CA ASP A 361 -10.61 5.68 -23.99
C ASP A 361 -9.36 4.81 -23.76
N ASN A 362 -9.51 3.49 -23.95
CA ASN A 362 -8.45 2.50 -23.75
C ASN A 362 -7.24 2.75 -24.65
N VAL A 363 -7.47 3.13 -25.92
CA VAL A 363 -6.38 3.41 -26.89
C VAL A 363 -5.60 4.64 -26.44
N LYS A 364 -6.31 5.71 -26.10
CA LYS A 364 -5.68 6.92 -25.61
C LYS A 364 -4.86 6.65 -24.34
N TYR A 365 -5.45 5.97 -23.36
CA TYR A 365 -4.80 5.67 -22.09
C TYR A 365 -3.53 4.82 -22.31
N GLU A 366 -3.62 3.78 -23.16
CA GLU A 366 -2.47 2.96 -23.56
C GLU A 366 -1.36 3.81 -24.17
N GLU A 367 -1.67 4.64 -25.15
CA GLU A 367 -0.68 5.43 -25.88
C GLU A 367 -0.03 6.53 -25.03
N GLN A 368 -0.76 7.12 -24.07
CA GLN A 368 -0.19 8.08 -23.13
C GLN A 368 0.79 7.40 -22.16
N MET A 369 0.37 6.27 -21.58
CA MET A 369 1.24 5.48 -20.70
C MET A 369 2.43 4.89 -21.46
N PHE A 370 2.26 4.55 -22.74
CA PHE A 370 3.35 4.10 -23.59
C PHE A 370 4.36 5.22 -23.88
N TYR A 371 3.90 6.43 -24.22
CA TYR A 371 4.79 7.59 -24.36
C TYR A 371 5.56 7.87 -23.06
N HIS A 372 4.87 7.84 -21.92
CA HIS A 372 5.50 8.02 -20.62
C HIS A 372 6.62 6.99 -20.38
N ASN A 373 6.31 5.70 -20.54
CA ASN A 373 7.25 4.62 -20.29
C ASN A 373 8.42 4.59 -21.29
N ASP A 374 8.17 4.91 -22.55
CA ASP A 374 9.16 4.73 -23.61
C ASP A 374 9.96 6.00 -23.93
N VAL A 375 9.45 7.18 -23.58
CA VAL A 375 10.11 8.46 -23.83
C VAL A 375 10.49 9.14 -22.52
N VAL A 376 9.52 9.36 -21.62
CA VAL A 376 9.75 10.17 -20.40
C VAL A 376 10.69 9.45 -19.44
N ARG A 377 10.38 8.19 -19.10
CA ARG A 377 11.18 7.41 -18.13
C ARG A 377 12.57 7.05 -18.64
N LYS A 378 12.78 7.00 -19.96
CA LYS A 378 14.07 6.69 -20.60
C LYS A 378 14.94 7.92 -20.87
N LYS A 379 14.41 9.14 -20.77
CA LYS A 379 15.12 10.39 -21.11
C LYS A 379 16.38 10.62 -20.27
N GLN A 380 16.32 10.29 -18.98
CA GLN A 380 17.42 10.47 -18.02
C GLN A 380 17.56 9.20 -17.16
N LYS A 381 18.78 8.92 -16.67
CA LYS A 381 19.11 7.72 -15.87
C LYS A 381 19.61 8.11 -14.48
N GLY A 382 19.63 7.14 -13.56
CA GLY A 382 20.13 7.32 -12.19
C GLY A 382 19.29 8.31 -11.38
N SER A 383 19.93 9.17 -10.59
CA SER A 383 19.26 10.20 -9.78
C SER A 383 18.59 11.31 -10.58
N LEU A 384 18.80 11.36 -11.90
CA LEU A 384 18.07 12.25 -12.80
C LEU A 384 16.91 11.53 -13.50
N SER A 385 16.74 10.22 -13.30
CA SER A 385 15.60 9.49 -13.87
C SER A 385 14.27 10.06 -13.38
N TRP A 386 13.24 9.90 -14.21
CA TRP A 386 11.90 10.36 -13.82
C TRP A 386 11.43 9.69 -12.52
N ASP A 387 11.69 8.40 -12.35
CA ASP A 387 11.30 7.63 -11.16
C ASP A 387 11.94 8.21 -9.88
N ASP A 388 13.24 8.49 -9.90
CA ASP A 388 13.96 9.05 -8.75
C ASP A 388 13.52 10.48 -8.41
N ARG A 389 13.26 11.29 -9.45
CA ARG A 389 12.77 12.66 -9.29
C ARG A 389 11.32 12.69 -8.77
N ALA A 390 10.47 11.80 -9.26
CA ALA A 390 9.08 11.65 -8.80
C ALA A 390 9.02 11.24 -7.33
N GLU A 391 9.82 10.25 -6.92
CA GLU A 391 9.94 9.91 -5.50
C GLU A 391 10.46 11.08 -4.66
N THR A 392 11.49 11.78 -5.16
CA THR A 392 12.05 12.94 -4.47
C THR A 392 11.00 14.01 -4.23
N GLU A 393 10.15 14.30 -5.23
CA GLU A 393 9.06 15.28 -5.10
C GLU A 393 8.02 14.82 -4.06
N VAL A 394 7.61 13.55 -4.09
CA VAL A 394 6.68 12.99 -3.11
C VAL A 394 7.22 13.11 -1.68
N LEU A 395 8.51 12.79 -1.48
CA LEU A 395 9.14 12.86 -0.15
C LEU A 395 9.34 14.30 0.32
N ILE A 396 9.64 15.23 -0.59
CA ILE A 396 9.70 16.66 -0.26
C ILE A 396 8.35 17.12 0.27
N GLU A 397 7.26 16.79 -0.42
CA GLU A 397 5.91 17.21 -0.01
C GLU A 397 5.51 16.60 1.34
N TYR A 398 5.80 15.31 1.55
CA TYR A 398 5.60 14.65 2.84
C TYR A 398 6.33 15.37 3.98
N LEU A 399 7.60 15.74 3.77
CA LEU A 399 8.41 16.41 4.79
C LEU A 399 7.94 17.84 5.07
N ARG A 400 7.49 18.57 4.04
CA ARG A 400 6.88 19.90 4.19
C ARG A 400 5.62 19.82 5.04
N ASN A 401 4.72 18.88 4.74
CA ASN A 401 3.50 18.69 5.51
C ASN A 401 3.76 18.20 6.94
N SER A 402 4.91 17.56 7.17
CA SER A 402 5.37 17.17 8.51
C SER A 402 6.02 18.32 9.30
N GLY A 403 6.11 19.53 8.72
CA GLY A 403 6.68 20.71 9.38
C GLY A 403 8.21 20.72 9.46
N ILE A 404 8.90 19.94 8.63
CA ILE A 404 10.36 19.95 8.56
C ILE A 404 10.85 21.23 7.89
N ASN A 405 11.91 21.83 8.47
CA ASN A 405 12.52 23.04 7.94
C ASN A 405 13.08 22.82 6.52
N GLU A 406 12.81 23.73 5.59
CA GLU A 406 13.23 23.65 4.18
C GLU A 406 14.73 23.39 4.00
N ASN A 407 15.57 23.93 4.90
CA ASN A 407 17.02 23.72 4.89
C ASN A 407 17.44 22.28 5.26
N GLN A 408 16.55 21.52 5.91
CA GLN A 408 16.77 20.13 6.32
C GLN A 408 16.08 19.11 5.41
N ILE A 409 15.05 19.51 4.66
CA ILE A 409 14.26 18.60 3.81
C ILE A 409 15.17 17.74 2.94
N ILE A 410 16.13 18.36 2.26
CA ILE A 410 17.02 17.64 1.34
C ILE A 410 17.80 16.52 2.06
N LYS A 411 18.32 16.79 3.26
CA LYS A 411 19.04 15.80 4.05
C LYS A 411 18.10 14.66 4.46
N GLN A 412 16.87 14.99 4.85
CA GLN A 412 15.86 14.01 5.26
C GLN A 412 15.35 13.15 4.10
N VAL A 413 15.17 13.73 2.91
CA VAL A 413 14.81 12.96 1.70
C VAL A 413 15.84 11.87 1.45
N ASN A 414 17.13 12.20 1.45
CA ASN A 414 18.19 11.22 1.21
C ASN A 414 18.17 10.12 2.27
N LEU A 415 18.05 10.49 3.54
CA LEU A 415 17.96 9.52 4.63
C LEU A 415 16.77 8.57 4.45
N ILE A 416 15.60 9.08 4.08
CA ILE A 416 14.41 8.25 3.83
C ILE A 416 14.64 7.34 2.63
N LYS A 417 15.20 7.84 1.52
CA LYS A 417 15.51 7.02 0.33
C LYS A 417 16.50 5.90 0.65
N ASP A 418 17.50 6.18 1.46
CA ASP A 418 18.47 5.18 1.93
C ASP A 418 17.81 4.14 2.83
N LEU A 419 16.92 4.56 3.73
CA LEU A 419 16.15 3.65 4.58
C LEU A 419 15.20 2.76 3.78
N ILE A 420 14.50 3.32 2.79
CA ILE A 420 13.65 2.58 1.85
C ILE A 420 14.50 1.54 1.13
N THR A 421 15.65 1.96 0.59
CA THR A 421 16.57 1.06 -0.12
C THR A 421 17.05 -0.06 0.81
N LYS A 422 17.53 0.25 2.02
CA LYS A 422 17.99 -0.76 2.99
C LYS A 422 16.88 -1.72 3.43
N LYS A 423 15.66 -1.22 3.67
CA LYS A 423 14.55 -2.05 4.17
C LYS A 423 13.84 -2.86 3.08
N LEU A 424 13.76 -2.33 1.85
CA LEU A 424 12.99 -2.94 0.77
C LEU A 424 13.86 -3.64 -0.29
N ASN A 425 15.17 -3.39 -0.38
CA ASN A 425 16.07 -4.08 -1.32
C ASN A 425 16.80 -5.30 -0.74
N TYR A 426 16.54 -5.67 0.51
CA TYR A 426 17.08 -6.91 1.08
C TYR A 426 16.31 -8.17 0.63
N GLN A 427 15.59 -8.11 -0.50
CA GLN A 427 14.80 -9.22 -1.05
C GLN A 427 15.03 -9.40 -2.55
#